data_AF-A0A1Q5DCC1-F1
#
_entry.id   AF-A0A1Q5DCC1-F1
#
_cell.length_a   1.000
_cell.length_b   1.000
_cell.length_c   1.000
_cell.angle_alpha   90.00
_cell.angle_beta   90.00
_cell.angle_gamma   90.00
#
_symmetry.space_group_name_H-M   'P 1'
#
loop_
_entity.id
_entity.type
_entity.pdbx_description
1 polymer ?
#
loop_
_entity_poly.entity_id
_entity_poly.type
_entity_poly.pdbx_seq_one_letter_code
_entity_poly.pdbx_strand_id
1 'polypeptide(L)'
;MGAVPAVAAPEAAVCNKYCDARDPALSPQDRIPVTATVDSRTIALHIDDTDAMGWGSLDNGGAGDHVWLDRSMDGGRTWASGSKLGDTAVPSGGRGWRTQMYNVDDWNTQGVGALRACGQPAGGGAIACTPWARTTWNAGNRSTAAATALMMSYDRGTKLFGGNGWWTAANALTAVIDNIRITGMGSYRYAIADTYEKNINAQGGQFRNEYLDDTGWWGLAWIAAYDLTGESRYLDTARADADHMFANWNGTCGGGVRWNTDGNYKNAITNELFLALTAALHNRIPGDTVYLDRAKNEWDWFQHSGMINGDRMINDGLDGNCANNGQPTWTYNQGVVLGALTELHRATGDQALLTTARGLADASTVRLQTDGVLREPGEGDGCTGDGPSFKGAYVRGLGTLNRALADHPYAAPLARWADSAHDRDRNALDQYGPHWNGGGGTSDYGCQQSALDLLNAATG
;
A
#
# COMPACT_ATOMS: atom_id res chain seq x y z
N MET A 1 -0.08 17.12 48.34
CA MET A 1 -0.50 15.72 48.15
C MET A 1 -0.15 15.36 46.72
N GLY A 2 0.87 14.51 46.53
CA GLY A 2 1.34 14.13 45.19
C GLY A 2 0.30 13.26 44.49
N ALA A 3 0.01 13.57 43.23
CA ALA A 3 -0.83 12.74 42.39
C ALA A 3 -0.16 11.37 42.21
N VAL A 4 -0.87 10.32 42.64
CA VAL A 4 -0.49 8.93 42.37
C VAL A 4 -0.65 8.73 40.85
N PRO A 5 0.36 8.20 40.13
CA PRO A 5 0.19 7.87 38.72
C PRO A 5 -0.89 6.80 38.61
N ALA A 6 -1.89 7.05 37.76
CA ALA A 6 -2.94 6.08 37.47
C ALA A 6 -2.29 4.80 36.94
N VAL A 7 -2.50 3.69 37.64
CA VAL A 7 -2.16 2.36 37.15
C VAL A 7 -3.00 2.14 35.90
N ALA A 8 -2.36 1.99 34.74
CA ALA A 8 -3.06 1.65 33.50
C ALA A 8 -3.86 0.36 33.74
N ALA A 9 -5.13 0.34 33.34
CA ALA A 9 -5.94 -0.86 33.39
C ALA A 9 -5.24 -1.98 32.60
N PRO A 10 -5.27 -3.24 33.07
CA PRO A 10 -4.73 -4.35 32.28
C PRO A 10 -5.40 -4.38 30.91
N GLU A 11 -4.61 -4.44 29.83
CA GLU A 11 -5.14 -4.64 28.48
C GLU A 11 -6.04 -5.88 28.47
N ALA A 12 -7.20 -5.78 27.82
CA ALA A 12 -8.07 -6.92 27.64
C ALA A 12 -7.32 -8.02 26.86
N ALA A 13 -7.50 -9.28 27.28
CA ALA A 13 -6.90 -10.42 26.58
C ALA A 13 -7.42 -10.48 25.14
N VAL A 14 -6.50 -10.62 24.18
CA VAL A 14 -6.88 -10.83 22.78
C VAL A 14 -7.18 -12.31 22.59
N CYS A 15 -8.25 -12.60 21.85
CA CYS A 15 -8.69 -13.95 21.56
C CYS A 15 -8.99 -14.11 20.07
N ASN A 16 -8.25 -15.00 19.41
CA ASN A 16 -8.54 -15.48 18.06
C ASN A 16 -8.97 -16.95 18.14
N LYS A 17 -8.23 -17.88 17.52
CA LYS A 17 -8.45 -19.32 17.68
C LYS A 17 -8.27 -19.77 19.13
N TYR A 18 -7.29 -19.19 19.81
CA TYR A 18 -7.10 -19.29 21.24
C TYR A 18 -6.92 -17.89 21.84
N CYS A 19 -7.18 -17.77 23.13
CA CYS A 19 -6.90 -16.55 23.88
C CYS A 19 -5.42 -16.44 24.26
N ASP A 20 -4.99 -15.20 24.48
CA ASP A 20 -3.69 -14.88 25.07
C ASP A 20 -3.38 -15.72 26.32
N ALA A 21 -2.08 -15.87 26.60
CA ALA A 21 -1.53 -16.69 27.68
C ALA A 21 -1.76 -18.21 27.54
N ARG A 22 -1.72 -18.72 26.29
CA ARG A 22 -1.75 -20.17 26.00
C ARG A 22 -0.37 -20.79 26.18
N ASP A 23 -0.30 -22.03 26.69
CA ASP A 23 0.96 -22.76 26.86
C ASP A 23 1.63 -23.11 25.52
N PRO A 24 2.84 -22.60 25.22
CA PRO A 24 3.65 -23.00 24.06
C PRO A 24 3.84 -24.51 23.88
N ALA A 25 3.75 -25.32 24.95
CA ALA A 25 3.81 -26.78 24.82
C ALA A 25 2.67 -27.38 23.97
N LEU A 26 1.60 -26.62 23.74
CA LEU A 26 0.47 -26.99 22.90
C LEU A 26 0.61 -26.53 21.44
N SER A 27 1.69 -25.81 21.10
CA SER A 27 1.92 -25.36 19.74
C SER A 27 2.31 -26.54 18.84
N PRO A 28 1.73 -26.68 17.62
CA PRO A 28 2.10 -27.72 16.68
C PRO A 28 3.40 -27.42 15.91
N GLN A 29 4.01 -26.24 16.10
CA GLN A 29 5.22 -25.82 15.40
C GLN A 29 6.05 -24.84 16.22
N ASP A 30 7.27 -24.57 15.75
CA ASP A 30 8.16 -23.58 16.36
C ASP A 30 9.03 -22.91 15.30
N ARG A 31 8.56 -21.78 14.75
CA ARG A 31 9.35 -20.96 13.82
C ARG A 31 10.01 -19.82 14.57
N ILE A 32 11.33 -19.67 14.42
CA ILE A 32 12.11 -18.57 15.02
C ILE A 32 12.55 -17.59 13.93
N PRO A 33 11.72 -16.59 13.57
CA PRO A 33 12.07 -15.65 12.50
C PRO A 33 13.21 -14.69 12.86
N VAL A 34 13.36 -14.36 14.15
CA VAL A 34 14.25 -13.29 14.59
C VAL A 34 14.83 -13.59 15.97
N THR A 35 16.06 -13.12 16.19
CA THR A 35 16.77 -13.24 17.47
C THR A 35 17.46 -11.92 17.82
N ALA A 36 17.84 -11.78 19.08
CA ALA A 36 18.68 -10.70 19.60
C ALA A 36 19.60 -11.24 20.70
N THR A 37 20.62 -10.46 21.06
CA THR A 37 21.57 -10.84 22.11
C THR A 37 21.78 -9.73 23.12
N VAL A 38 21.89 -10.09 24.39
CA VAL A 38 22.27 -9.17 25.49
C VAL A 38 23.15 -9.90 26.48
N ASP A 39 24.33 -9.36 26.80
CA ASP A 39 25.26 -9.93 27.79
C ASP A 39 25.40 -11.46 27.70
N SER A 40 25.68 -11.97 26.49
CA SER A 40 25.78 -13.40 26.11
C SER A 40 24.49 -14.24 26.14
N ARG A 41 23.35 -13.67 26.58
CA ARG A 41 22.03 -14.30 26.45
C ARG A 41 21.52 -14.20 25.02
N THR A 42 20.77 -15.22 24.61
CA THR A 42 20.05 -15.24 23.33
C THR A 42 18.58 -15.03 23.61
N ILE A 43 17.97 -14.03 22.97
CA ILE A 43 16.53 -13.79 23.01
C ILE A 43 15.97 -14.22 21.66
N ALA A 44 14.93 -15.05 21.67
CA ALA A 44 14.27 -15.49 20.45
C ALA A 44 12.77 -15.19 20.50
N LEU A 45 12.23 -14.72 19.38
CA LEU A 45 10.79 -14.70 19.15
C LEU A 45 10.43 -15.98 18.42
N HIS A 46 9.51 -16.74 18.98
CA HIS A 46 8.93 -17.94 18.40
C HIS A 46 7.53 -17.64 17.89
N ILE A 47 7.17 -18.21 16.75
CA ILE A 47 5.89 -18.00 16.08
C ILE A 47 5.22 -19.33 15.77
N ASP A 48 3.93 -19.39 16.09
CA ASP A 48 2.99 -20.40 15.68
C ASP A 48 2.07 -19.83 14.58
N ASP A 49 2.43 -20.09 13.32
CA ASP A 49 1.64 -19.70 12.16
C ASP A 49 0.25 -20.37 12.06
N THR A 50 0.05 -21.51 12.71
CA THR A 50 -1.16 -22.35 12.64
C THR A 50 -2.22 -21.81 13.59
N ASP A 51 -1.78 -21.34 14.76
CA ASP A 51 -2.67 -20.78 15.78
C ASP A 51 -2.64 -19.25 15.81
N ALA A 52 -1.81 -18.61 14.97
CA ALA A 52 -1.62 -17.16 14.87
C ALA A 52 -1.13 -16.49 16.16
N MET A 53 -0.21 -17.17 16.87
CA MET A 53 0.33 -16.71 18.15
C MET A 53 1.86 -16.70 18.14
N GLY A 54 2.48 -16.08 19.14
CA GLY A 54 3.92 -16.15 19.35
C GLY A 54 4.31 -16.06 20.83
N TRP A 55 5.53 -16.47 21.15
CA TRP A 55 6.11 -16.40 22.50
C TRP A 55 7.58 -15.99 22.46
N GLY A 56 8.08 -15.43 23.55
CA GLY A 56 9.49 -15.07 23.71
C GLY A 56 10.24 -16.11 24.53
N SER A 57 11.52 -16.31 24.24
CA SER A 57 12.43 -17.09 25.07
C SER A 57 13.73 -16.32 25.33
N LEU A 58 14.37 -16.66 26.45
CA LEU A 58 15.71 -16.23 26.78
C LEU A 58 16.52 -17.46 27.16
N ASP A 59 17.63 -17.68 26.46
CA ASP A 59 18.57 -18.78 26.64
C ASP A 59 19.96 -18.28 27.00
N ASN A 60 20.82 -19.17 27.51
CA ASN A 60 22.17 -18.88 27.99
C ASN A 60 22.21 -17.83 29.11
N GLY A 61 21.12 -17.71 29.87
CA GLY A 61 20.99 -16.80 30.99
C GLY A 61 21.31 -17.44 32.35
N GLY A 62 20.84 -16.76 33.39
CA GLY A 62 20.84 -17.20 34.77
C GLY A 62 19.56 -16.81 35.49
N ALA A 63 19.38 -17.35 36.69
CA ALA A 63 18.22 -17.08 37.52
C ALA A 63 17.96 -15.58 37.70
N GLY A 64 16.72 -15.15 37.48
CA GLY A 64 16.30 -13.75 37.57
C GLY A 64 16.47 -12.93 36.29
N ASP A 65 17.02 -13.48 35.20
CA ASP A 65 16.96 -12.84 33.89
C ASP A 65 15.50 -12.81 33.40
N HIS A 66 15.03 -11.68 32.87
CA HIS A 66 13.64 -11.49 32.43
C HIS A 66 13.49 -11.66 30.92
N VAL A 67 12.34 -12.19 30.50
CA VAL A 67 11.87 -12.22 29.11
C VAL A 67 10.38 -11.86 29.05
N TRP A 68 10.00 -11.06 28.05
CA TRP A 68 8.62 -10.69 27.76
C TRP A 68 8.41 -10.48 26.26
N LEU A 69 7.15 -10.31 25.85
CA LEU A 69 6.78 -9.87 24.51
C LEU A 69 6.26 -8.44 24.52
N ASP A 70 6.67 -7.64 23.54
CA ASP A 70 5.92 -6.43 23.17
C ASP A 70 4.99 -6.77 21.99
N ARG A 71 3.80 -6.15 21.95
CA ARG A 71 2.83 -6.25 20.84
C ARG A 71 2.49 -4.87 20.30
N SER A 72 2.55 -4.72 18.98
CA SER A 72 2.15 -3.51 18.26
C SER A 72 1.02 -3.82 17.30
N MET A 73 0.11 -2.85 17.10
CA MET A 73 -1.02 -2.92 16.15
C MET A 73 -0.89 -1.89 15.02
N ASP A 74 0.32 -1.38 14.80
CA ASP A 74 0.64 -0.35 13.81
C ASP A 74 2.03 -0.54 13.18
N GLY A 75 2.47 -1.80 13.04
CA GLY A 75 3.73 -2.15 12.40
C GLY A 75 4.98 -1.79 13.21
N GLY A 76 4.87 -1.77 14.53
CA GLY A 76 5.99 -1.52 15.45
C GLY A 76 6.25 -0.04 15.75
N ARG A 77 5.40 0.89 15.26
CA ARG A 77 5.55 2.34 15.48
C ARG A 77 5.19 2.72 16.92
N THR A 78 4.10 2.15 17.43
CA THR A 78 3.67 2.29 18.81
C THR A 78 3.31 0.93 19.40
N TRP A 79 3.48 0.83 20.72
CA TRP A 79 2.99 -0.28 21.54
C TRP A 79 2.72 0.31 22.93
N ALA A 80 1.67 -0.14 23.61
CA ALA A 80 1.22 0.45 24.87
C ALA A 80 2.37 0.54 25.89
N SER A 81 2.95 1.74 26.05
CA SER A 81 3.95 2.15 27.04
C SER A 81 4.96 1.08 27.50
N GLY A 82 5.54 0.29 26.59
CA GLY A 82 6.50 -0.76 26.97
C GLY A 82 5.85 -2.08 27.41
N SER A 83 4.74 -2.46 26.77
CA SER A 83 3.97 -3.69 26.99
C SER A 83 4.85 -4.90 27.30
N LYS A 84 4.90 -5.34 28.57
CA LYS A 84 5.60 -6.56 28.97
C LYS A 84 4.67 -7.76 29.02
N LEU A 85 4.11 -8.14 27.88
CA LEU A 85 3.20 -9.29 27.80
C LEU A 85 3.93 -10.54 28.26
N GLY A 86 3.37 -11.17 29.29
CA GLY A 86 3.91 -12.42 29.84
C GLY A 86 5.27 -12.29 30.48
N ASP A 87 5.63 -11.11 31.01
CA ASP A 87 6.88 -10.90 31.75
C ASP A 87 7.11 -12.01 32.75
N THR A 88 8.26 -12.66 32.62
CA THR A 88 8.63 -13.80 33.44
C THR A 88 10.14 -13.86 33.59
N ALA A 89 10.59 -14.47 34.68
CA ALA A 89 12.00 -14.57 35.00
C ALA A 89 12.47 -16.02 34.91
N VAL A 90 13.73 -16.21 34.50
CA VAL A 90 14.40 -17.50 34.54
C VAL A 90 14.37 -18.03 35.99
N PRO A 91 13.80 -19.23 36.23
CA PRO A 91 13.71 -19.80 37.57
C PRO A 91 15.08 -20.05 38.20
N SER A 92 15.11 -20.18 39.53
CA SER A 92 16.32 -20.56 40.26
C SER A 92 16.92 -21.86 39.73
N GLY A 93 18.22 -21.87 39.46
CA GLY A 93 18.93 -23.00 38.85
C GLY A 93 18.73 -23.16 37.33
N GLY A 94 17.88 -22.33 36.70
CA GLY A 94 17.65 -22.33 35.26
C GLY A 94 18.73 -21.59 34.46
N ARG A 95 18.86 -21.97 33.19
CA ARG A 95 19.74 -21.33 32.19
C ARG A 95 18.95 -20.69 31.04
N GLY A 96 17.63 -20.81 31.07
CA GLY A 96 16.73 -20.20 30.11
C GLY A 96 15.28 -20.39 30.54
N TRP A 97 14.39 -19.61 29.95
CA TRP A 97 12.95 -19.65 30.19
C TRP A 97 12.18 -19.01 29.04
N ARG A 98 10.84 -19.13 29.06
CA ARG A 98 9.96 -18.60 28.02
C ARG A 98 8.67 -18.02 28.58
N THR A 99 8.08 -17.09 27.83
CA THR A 99 6.74 -16.56 28.08
C THR A 99 5.66 -17.60 27.75
N GLN A 100 4.40 -17.26 28.03
CA GLN A 100 3.25 -17.89 27.36
C GLN A 100 3.11 -17.39 25.92
N MET A 101 2.21 -17.97 25.13
CA MET A 101 1.87 -17.50 23.79
C MET A 101 0.81 -16.40 23.82
N TYR A 102 0.97 -15.41 22.95
CA TYR A 102 0.05 -14.28 22.77
C TYR A 102 -0.32 -14.13 21.29
N ASN A 103 -1.54 -13.68 21.03
CA ASN A 103 -2.03 -13.41 19.68
C ASN A 103 -1.28 -12.25 19.04
N VAL A 104 -1.04 -12.38 17.73
CA VAL A 104 -0.42 -11.35 16.90
C VAL A 104 -1.43 -10.27 16.51
N ASP A 105 -2.54 -10.69 15.88
CA ASP A 105 -3.62 -9.81 15.43
C ASP A 105 -4.75 -9.73 16.47
N ASP A 106 -5.48 -8.63 16.51
CA ASP A 106 -6.73 -8.46 17.27
C ASP A 106 -7.90 -8.12 16.34
N TRP A 107 -8.61 -9.15 15.89
CA TRP A 107 -9.73 -8.98 14.95
C TRP A 107 -10.94 -8.26 15.56
N ASN A 108 -11.08 -8.22 16.90
CA ASN A 108 -12.18 -7.49 17.54
C ASN A 108 -12.06 -5.98 17.34
N THR A 109 -10.81 -5.50 17.22
CA THR A 109 -10.51 -4.10 16.96
C THR A 109 -9.98 -3.86 15.55
N GLN A 110 -9.98 -4.87 14.67
CA GLN A 110 -9.34 -4.81 13.34
C GLN A 110 -7.83 -4.46 13.42
N GLY A 111 -7.18 -4.83 14.52
CA GLY A 111 -5.75 -4.64 14.74
C GLY A 111 -4.94 -5.69 13.98
N VAL A 112 -4.20 -5.26 12.96
CA VAL A 112 -3.19 -6.08 12.30
C VAL A 112 -1.87 -5.84 13.00
N GLY A 113 -1.32 -6.88 13.61
CA GLY A 113 -0.27 -6.73 14.60
C GLY A 113 1.05 -7.40 14.26
N ALA A 114 1.99 -7.17 15.17
CA ALA A 114 3.32 -7.76 15.19
C ALA A 114 3.77 -7.97 16.63
N LEU A 115 4.67 -8.94 16.83
CA LEU A 115 5.30 -9.22 18.11
C LEU A 115 6.82 -9.01 18.02
N ARG A 116 7.43 -8.68 19.16
CA ARG A 116 8.88 -8.83 19.37
C ARG A 116 9.16 -9.38 20.76
N ALA A 117 10.22 -10.15 20.90
CA ALA A 117 10.68 -10.63 22.21
C ALA A 117 11.75 -9.69 22.75
N CYS A 118 11.66 -9.37 24.04
CA CYS A 118 12.60 -8.53 24.75
C CYS A 118 13.10 -9.27 25.99
N GLY A 119 14.33 -8.97 26.40
CA GLY A 119 14.92 -9.57 27.58
C GLY A 119 15.88 -8.63 28.30
N GLN A 120 16.03 -8.88 29.60
CA GLN A 120 16.86 -8.08 30.49
C GLN A 120 17.61 -8.97 31.49
N PRO A 121 18.95 -8.84 31.61
CA PRO A 121 19.72 -9.50 32.65
C PRO A 121 19.26 -9.14 34.07
N ALA A 122 19.36 -10.11 34.98
CA ALA A 122 19.10 -9.91 36.40
C ALA A 122 19.89 -8.72 36.97
N GLY A 123 19.28 -7.96 37.89
CA GLY A 123 19.93 -6.80 38.53
C GLY A 123 19.84 -5.49 37.73
N GLY A 124 19.05 -5.44 36.65
CA GLY A 124 18.78 -4.19 35.92
C GLY A 124 19.76 -3.90 34.77
N GLY A 125 20.22 -4.95 34.07
CA GLY A 125 21.09 -4.83 32.91
C GLY A 125 20.42 -4.17 31.70
N ALA A 126 21.15 -4.06 30.57
CA ALA A 126 20.60 -3.51 29.34
C ALA A 126 19.40 -4.34 28.84
N ILE A 127 18.43 -3.68 28.20
CA ILE A 127 17.33 -4.36 27.51
C ILE A 127 17.74 -4.54 26.05
N ALA A 128 17.59 -5.74 25.52
CA ALA A 128 17.63 -5.98 24.08
C ALA A 128 16.29 -6.58 23.62
N CYS A 129 15.90 -6.27 22.39
CA CYS A 129 14.70 -6.81 21.77
C CYS A 129 15.03 -7.33 20.38
N THR A 130 14.32 -8.37 19.96
CA THR A 130 14.33 -8.81 18.57
C THR A 130 13.75 -7.71 17.67
N PRO A 131 14.05 -7.73 16.36
CA PRO A 131 13.19 -7.09 15.38
C PRO A 131 11.73 -7.56 15.55
N TRP A 132 10.79 -6.77 15.02
CA TRP A 132 9.40 -7.17 14.95
C TRP A 132 9.22 -8.28 13.90
N ALA A 133 8.39 -9.28 14.21
CA ALA A 133 7.96 -10.28 13.25
C ALA A 133 6.48 -10.64 13.49
N ARG A 134 5.89 -11.35 12.54
CA ARG A 134 4.50 -11.80 12.61
C ARG A 134 4.32 -13.22 12.05
N THR A 135 3.10 -13.71 12.22
CA THR A 135 2.66 -14.99 11.65
C THR A 135 2.46 -14.86 10.13
N THR A 136 2.45 -15.97 9.43
CA THR A 136 2.04 -16.04 8.02
C THR A 136 0.51 -16.02 7.86
N TRP A 137 -0.24 -15.67 8.91
CA TRP A 137 -1.69 -15.53 8.86
C TRP A 137 -2.04 -14.33 7.97
N ASN A 138 -2.92 -14.55 6.98
CA ASN A 138 -3.19 -13.64 5.86
C ASN A 138 -1.94 -13.25 5.04
N ALA A 139 -0.86 -14.04 5.11
CA ALA A 139 0.41 -13.75 4.44
C ALA A 139 1.01 -15.01 3.80
N GLY A 140 0.18 -15.75 3.06
CA GLY A 140 0.55 -17.06 2.47
C GLY A 140 1.48 -16.98 1.25
N ASN A 141 1.65 -15.80 0.65
CA ASN A 141 2.57 -15.52 -0.44
C ASN A 141 3.05 -14.06 -0.38
N ARG A 142 4.03 -13.69 -1.22
CA ARG A 142 4.63 -12.34 -1.22
C ARG A 142 3.61 -11.21 -1.33
N SER A 143 2.61 -11.35 -2.20
CA SER A 143 1.57 -10.34 -2.44
C SER A 143 0.63 -10.20 -1.24
N THR A 144 0.11 -11.30 -0.69
CA THR A 144 -0.72 -11.28 0.52
C THR A 144 0.05 -10.77 1.75
N ALA A 145 1.33 -11.13 1.89
CA ALA A 145 2.20 -10.61 2.95
C ALA A 145 2.38 -9.09 2.86
N ALA A 146 2.64 -8.56 1.66
CA ALA A 146 2.72 -7.12 1.44
C ALA A 146 1.38 -6.41 1.71
N ALA A 147 0.25 -7.03 1.38
CA ALA A 147 -1.08 -6.50 1.69
C ALA A 147 -1.33 -6.44 3.20
N THR A 148 -0.97 -7.49 3.94
CA THR A 148 -1.05 -7.44 5.39
C THR A 148 -0.14 -6.38 5.99
N ALA A 149 1.08 -6.23 5.47
CA ALA A 149 1.99 -5.20 5.93
C ALA A 149 1.47 -3.79 5.65
N LEU A 150 0.78 -3.57 4.52
CA LEU A 150 0.06 -2.32 4.25
C LEU A 150 -1.05 -2.10 5.27
N MET A 151 -1.81 -3.14 5.64
CA MET A 151 -2.89 -3.03 6.62
C MET A 151 -2.42 -2.70 8.04
N MET A 152 -1.14 -2.92 8.39
CA MET A 152 -0.56 -2.38 9.63
C MET A 152 -0.44 -0.84 9.62
N SER A 153 -0.61 -0.18 8.47
CA SER A 153 -0.66 1.28 8.35
C SER A 153 -2.09 1.83 8.26
N TYR A 154 -3.10 0.95 8.28
CA TYR A 154 -4.50 1.36 8.27
C TYR A 154 -4.88 1.96 9.62
N ASP A 155 -5.11 3.27 9.63
CA ASP A 155 -5.50 4.00 10.82
C ASP A 155 -6.97 3.72 11.14
N ARG A 156 -7.20 3.12 12.31
CA ARG A 156 -8.54 2.68 12.74
C ARG A 156 -9.46 3.83 13.15
N GLY A 157 -8.93 5.03 13.37
CA GLY A 157 -9.69 6.23 13.73
C GLY A 157 -10.13 7.05 12.51
N THR A 158 -9.21 7.29 11.57
CA THR A 158 -9.47 8.03 10.32
C THR A 158 -10.03 7.12 9.23
N LYS A 159 -9.82 5.79 9.33
CA LYS A 159 -10.15 4.80 8.30
C LYS A 159 -9.47 5.13 6.96
N LEU A 160 -8.21 5.58 7.04
CA LEU A 160 -7.33 5.85 5.91
C LEU A 160 -5.98 5.16 6.17
N PHE A 161 -5.10 5.15 5.17
CA PHE A 161 -3.76 4.60 5.29
C PHE A 161 -2.76 5.72 5.60
N GLY A 162 -1.92 5.52 6.63
CA GLY A 162 -0.82 6.43 6.96
C GLY A 162 -1.24 7.84 7.40
N GLY A 163 -0.31 8.79 7.29
CA GLY A 163 -0.49 10.18 7.72
C GLY A 163 -1.02 11.09 6.60
N ASN A 164 -2.13 11.80 6.88
CA ASN A 164 -2.79 12.94 6.18
C ASN A 164 -2.86 13.00 4.64
N GLY A 165 -2.29 12.07 3.86
CA GLY A 165 -2.27 12.10 2.40
C GLY A 165 -3.56 11.56 1.80
N TRP A 166 -4.47 12.47 1.42
CA TRP A 166 -5.82 12.14 0.94
C TRP A 166 -5.83 11.21 -0.28
N TRP A 167 -5.15 11.59 -1.37
CA TRP A 167 -5.12 10.78 -2.59
C TRP A 167 -4.22 9.54 -2.50
N THR A 168 -3.16 9.61 -1.69
CA THR A 168 -2.29 8.45 -1.45
C THR A 168 -3.02 7.34 -0.69
N ALA A 169 -4.00 7.69 0.17
CA ALA A 169 -4.87 6.73 0.82
C ALA A 169 -5.81 6.02 -0.19
N ALA A 170 -6.29 6.71 -1.23
CA ALA A 170 -7.06 6.10 -2.31
C ALA A 170 -6.23 5.04 -3.06
N ASN A 171 -4.94 5.32 -3.29
CA ASN A 171 -4.03 4.35 -3.89
C ASN A 171 -3.77 3.14 -3.00
N ALA A 172 -3.59 3.34 -1.69
CA ALA A 172 -3.44 2.25 -0.73
C ALA A 172 -4.68 1.36 -0.68
N LEU A 173 -5.87 1.95 -0.65
CA LEU A 173 -7.12 1.20 -0.71
C LEU A 173 -7.24 0.42 -2.03
N THR A 174 -6.89 1.05 -3.16
CA THR A 174 -6.90 0.39 -4.48
C THR A 174 -5.97 -0.83 -4.51
N ALA A 175 -4.76 -0.71 -3.97
CA ALA A 175 -3.80 -1.83 -3.90
C ALA A 175 -4.33 -3.00 -3.04
N VAL A 176 -5.05 -2.71 -1.95
CA VAL A 176 -5.74 -3.74 -1.14
C VAL A 176 -6.90 -4.37 -1.92
N ILE A 177 -7.72 -3.59 -2.61
CA ILE A 177 -8.84 -4.10 -3.41
C ILE A 177 -8.33 -5.04 -4.52
N ASP A 178 -7.30 -4.63 -5.25
CA ASP A 178 -6.71 -5.45 -6.30
C ASP A 178 -6.07 -6.72 -5.73
N ASN A 179 -5.44 -6.64 -4.56
CA ASN A 179 -4.94 -7.82 -3.87
C ASN A 179 -6.06 -8.81 -3.54
N ILE A 180 -7.21 -8.35 -3.04
CA ILE A 180 -8.37 -9.19 -2.76
C ILE A 180 -8.84 -9.87 -4.05
N ARG A 181 -8.94 -9.13 -5.16
CA ARG A 181 -9.39 -9.65 -6.47
C ARG A 181 -8.44 -10.71 -7.04
N ILE A 182 -7.13 -10.48 -6.93
CA ILE A 182 -6.09 -11.36 -7.50
C ILE A 182 -5.91 -12.62 -6.65
N THR A 183 -5.88 -12.48 -5.33
CA THR A 183 -5.49 -13.57 -4.41
C THR A 183 -6.68 -14.30 -3.80
N GLY A 184 -7.87 -13.69 -3.82
CA GLY A 184 -9.04 -14.17 -3.08
C GLY A 184 -8.99 -13.93 -1.57
N MET A 185 -7.95 -13.25 -1.05
CA MET A 185 -7.80 -12.98 0.39
C MET A 185 -8.76 -11.88 0.87
N GLY A 186 -9.98 -12.27 1.25
CA GLY A 186 -11.04 -11.35 1.68
C GLY A 186 -10.89 -10.72 3.08
N SER A 187 -9.84 -11.06 3.84
CA SER A 187 -9.69 -10.67 5.26
C SER A 187 -9.70 -9.15 5.51
N TYR A 188 -9.33 -8.36 4.51
CA TYR A 188 -9.26 -6.88 4.61
C TYR A 188 -10.39 -6.16 3.87
N ARG A 189 -11.41 -6.89 3.38
CA ARG A 189 -12.55 -6.31 2.65
C ARG A 189 -13.29 -5.24 3.47
N TYR A 190 -13.24 -5.30 4.80
CA TYR A 190 -13.86 -4.30 5.69
C TYR A 190 -13.31 -2.89 5.46
N ALA A 191 -12.05 -2.75 5.03
CA ALA A 191 -11.41 -1.45 4.83
C ALA A 191 -12.16 -0.60 3.79
N ILE A 192 -12.81 -1.23 2.81
CA ILE A 192 -13.57 -0.54 1.76
C ILE A 192 -14.77 0.21 2.37
N ALA A 193 -15.62 -0.51 3.10
CA ALA A 193 -16.83 0.06 3.70
C ALA A 193 -16.48 1.05 4.83
N ASP A 194 -15.52 0.69 5.69
CA ASP A 194 -15.05 1.54 6.78
C ASP A 194 -14.50 2.88 6.25
N THR A 195 -13.66 2.84 5.21
CA THR A 195 -13.11 4.04 4.57
C THR A 195 -14.23 4.90 3.99
N TYR A 196 -15.13 4.28 3.23
CA TYR A 196 -16.25 4.95 2.58
C TYR A 196 -17.15 5.66 3.61
N GLU A 197 -17.65 4.93 4.60
CA GLU A 197 -18.61 5.42 5.57
C GLU A 197 -18.03 6.52 6.45
N LYS A 198 -16.75 6.41 6.81
CA LYS A 198 -16.06 7.41 7.62
C LYS A 198 -15.82 8.72 6.85
N ASN A 199 -15.49 8.63 5.56
CA ASN A 199 -14.90 9.75 4.82
C ASN A 199 -15.79 10.31 3.69
N ILE A 200 -16.97 9.74 3.44
CA ILE A 200 -17.88 10.20 2.36
C ILE A 200 -18.25 11.69 2.46
N ASN A 201 -18.27 12.28 3.65
CA ASN A 201 -18.58 13.70 3.86
C ASN A 201 -17.34 14.56 4.18
N ALA A 202 -16.13 14.00 4.10
CA ALA A 202 -14.89 14.76 4.28
C ALA A 202 -14.62 15.65 3.06
N GLN A 203 -13.82 16.70 3.24
CA GLN A 203 -13.42 17.64 2.18
C GLN A 203 -14.64 18.25 1.47
N GLY A 204 -14.69 18.18 0.13
CA GLY A 204 -15.83 18.61 -0.69
C GLY A 204 -17.01 17.63 -0.73
N GLY A 205 -16.94 16.55 0.06
CA GLY A 205 -17.92 15.46 0.06
C GLY A 205 -17.84 14.58 -1.20
N GLN A 206 -18.35 13.36 -1.08
CA GLN A 206 -18.24 12.31 -2.09
C GLN A 206 -16.81 12.02 -2.52
N PHE A 207 -15.86 12.17 -1.60
CA PHE A 207 -14.42 12.03 -1.84
C PHE A 207 -13.74 13.10 -2.72
N ARG A 208 -14.47 14.12 -3.14
CA ARG A 208 -13.97 15.24 -3.93
C ARG A 208 -13.20 16.27 -3.09
N ASN A 209 -12.28 16.98 -3.72
CA ASN A 209 -11.66 18.19 -3.18
C ASN A 209 -11.29 19.18 -4.31
N GLU A 210 -10.52 20.22 -3.97
CA GLU A 210 -10.05 21.26 -4.89
C GLU A 210 -8.95 20.80 -5.86
N TYR A 211 -8.31 19.65 -5.60
CA TYR A 211 -7.32 19.01 -6.47
C TYR A 211 -8.00 17.91 -7.30
N LEU A 212 -8.04 18.08 -8.61
CA LEU A 212 -8.86 17.23 -9.47
C LEU A 212 -8.22 15.85 -9.69
N ASP A 213 -6.90 15.76 -9.61
CA ASP A 213 -6.19 14.48 -9.52
C ASP A 213 -6.56 13.70 -8.25
N ASP A 214 -6.56 14.33 -7.08
CA ASP A 214 -7.01 13.69 -5.83
C ASP A 214 -8.40 13.06 -5.97
N THR A 215 -9.33 13.80 -6.58
CA THR A 215 -10.68 13.32 -6.88
C THR A 215 -10.65 12.14 -7.86
N GLY A 216 -9.82 12.20 -8.91
CA GLY A 216 -9.66 11.11 -9.87
C GLY A 216 -9.12 9.82 -9.25
N TRP A 217 -8.18 9.92 -8.30
CA TRP A 217 -7.66 8.77 -7.56
C TRP A 217 -8.74 8.06 -6.74
N TRP A 218 -9.60 8.81 -6.05
CA TRP A 218 -10.74 8.24 -5.34
C TRP A 218 -11.78 7.66 -6.29
N GLY A 219 -12.09 8.33 -7.39
CA GLY A 219 -13.01 7.81 -8.39
C GLY A 219 -12.58 6.43 -8.89
N LEU A 220 -11.29 6.23 -9.19
CA LEU A 220 -10.75 4.93 -9.59
C LEU A 220 -10.76 3.90 -8.45
N ALA A 221 -10.50 4.29 -7.21
CA ALA A 221 -10.64 3.41 -6.05
C ALA A 221 -12.10 2.91 -5.90
N TRP A 222 -13.09 3.78 -6.18
CA TRP A 222 -14.50 3.41 -6.12
C TRP A 222 -14.96 2.57 -7.31
N ILE A 223 -14.36 2.74 -8.48
CA ILE A 223 -14.51 1.78 -9.58
C ILE A 223 -14.01 0.40 -9.14
N ALA A 224 -12.82 0.31 -8.54
CA ALA A 224 -12.28 -0.97 -8.06
C ALA A 224 -13.16 -1.59 -6.98
N ALA A 225 -13.69 -0.78 -6.05
CA ALA A 225 -14.63 -1.23 -5.02
C ALA A 225 -15.94 -1.75 -5.63
N TYR A 226 -16.50 -1.06 -6.63
CA TYR A 226 -17.68 -1.55 -7.36
C TYR A 226 -17.42 -2.89 -8.03
N ASP A 227 -16.28 -3.04 -8.73
CA ASP A 227 -15.92 -4.29 -9.40
C ASP A 227 -15.82 -5.49 -8.44
N LEU A 228 -15.33 -5.25 -7.22
CA LEU A 228 -15.19 -6.30 -6.21
C LEU A 228 -16.49 -6.60 -5.48
N THR A 229 -17.35 -5.60 -5.26
CA THR A 229 -18.49 -5.73 -4.33
C THR A 229 -19.85 -5.78 -5.02
N GLY A 230 -19.97 -5.20 -6.20
CA GLY A 230 -21.24 -4.98 -6.89
C GLY A 230 -22.14 -3.90 -6.26
N GLU A 231 -21.67 -3.19 -5.22
CA GLU A 231 -22.48 -2.20 -4.51
C GLU A 231 -22.52 -0.86 -5.27
N SER A 232 -23.73 -0.43 -5.68
CA SER A 232 -23.90 0.76 -6.54
C SER A 232 -23.39 2.05 -5.92
N ARG A 233 -23.35 2.17 -4.57
CA ARG A 233 -22.86 3.37 -3.87
C ARG A 233 -21.44 3.77 -4.30
N TYR A 234 -20.59 2.80 -4.61
CA TYR A 234 -19.23 3.06 -5.07
C TYR A 234 -19.23 3.57 -6.51
N LEU A 235 -20.01 2.95 -7.40
CA LEU A 235 -20.15 3.43 -8.78
C LEU A 235 -20.77 4.83 -8.84
N ASP A 236 -21.78 5.11 -8.02
CA ASP A 236 -22.42 6.43 -7.94
C ASP A 236 -21.46 7.51 -7.43
N THR A 237 -20.54 7.16 -6.53
CA THR A 237 -19.48 8.07 -6.06
C THR A 237 -18.45 8.32 -7.15
N ALA A 238 -17.99 7.27 -7.85
CA ALA A 238 -17.09 7.40 -9.00
C ALA A 238 -17.68 8.30 -10.11
N ARG A 239 -19.00 8.26 -10.32
CA ARG A 239 -19.70 9.18 -11.23
C ARG A 239 -19.62 10.63 -10.76
N ALA A 240 -19.86 10.87 -9.48
CA ALA A 240 -19.77 12.21 -8.89
C ALA A 240 -18.35 12.80 -9.02
N ASP A 241 -17.33 11.96 -8.84
CA ASP A 241 -15.92 12.33 -9.01
C ASP A 241 -15.61 12.71 -10.47
N ALA A 242 -16.02 11.87 -11.43
CA ALA A 242 -15.84 12.16 -12.86
C ALA A 242 -16.58 13.42 -13.31
N ASP A 243 -17.81 13.63 -12.81
CA ASP A 243 -18.59 14.82 -13.12
C ASP A 243 -17.96 16.09 -12.52
N HIS A 244 -17.36 15.99 -11.33
CA HIS A 244 -16.59 17.08 -10.72
C HIS A 244 -15.32 17.41 -11.51
N MET A 245 -14.55 16.41 -11.95
CA MET A 245 -13.41 16.63 -12.83
C MET A 245 -13.84 17.28 -14.15
N PHE A 246 -14.92 16.77 -14.78
CA PHE A 246 -15.42 17.34 -16.04
C PHE A 246 -15.94 18.77 -15.90
N ALA A 247 -16.56 19.13 -14.76
CA ALA A 247 -16.94 20.52 -14.49
C ALA A 247 -15.75 21.49 -14.45
N ASN A 248 -14.54 20.95 -14.32
CA ASN A 248 -13.26 21.65 -14.34
C ASN A 248 -12.50 21.48 -15.67
N TRP A 249 -13.11 20.86 -16.67
CA TRP A 249 -12.65 20.94 -18.06
C TRP A 249 -12.87 22.36 -18.61
N ASN A 250 -11.86 22.92 -19.28
CA ASN A 250 -12.01 24.23 -19.93
C ASN A 250 -11.17 24.34 -21.22
N GLY A 251 -11.41 25.39 -22.02
CA GLY A 251 -10.75 25.60 -23.31
C GLY A 251 -9.31 26.13 -23.25
N THR A 252 -8.74 26.35 -22.06
CA THR A 252 -7.31 26.74 -21.94
C THR A 252 -6.46 25.62 -22.52
N CYS A 253 -5.48 25.96 -23.37
CA CYS A 253 -4.68 24.97 -24.10
C CYS A 253 -5.51 23.99 -24.96
N GLY A 254 -6.65 24.44 -25.47
CA GLY A 254 -7.51 23.67 -26.36
C GLY A 254 -8.38 22.61 -25.66
N GLY A 255 -8.30 22.46 -24.34
CA GLY A 255 -9.05 21.45 -23.61
C GLY A 255 -8.41 21.01 -22.29
N GLY A 256 -8.76 19.79 -21.87
CA GLY A 256 -8.27 19.14 -20.67
C GLY A 256 -8.93 19.63 -19.38
N VAL A 257 -8.79 18.83 -18.34
CA VAL A 257 -9.12 19.16 -16.95
C VAL A 257 -7.95 19.92 -16.32
N ARG A 258 -8.27 20.99 -15.57
CA ARG A 258 -7.27 21.73 -14.79
C ARG A 258 -6.89 20.95 -13.53
N TRP A 259 -5.64 21.12 -13.07
CA TRP A 259 -5.13 20.44 -11.88
C TRP A 259 -5.92 20.77 -10.61
N ASN A 260 -6.25 22.05 -10.39
CA ASN A 260 -7.03 22.49 -9.23
C ASN A 260 -8.11 23.52 -9.58
N THR A 261 -9.06 23.75 -8.68
CA THR A 261 -10.22 24.62 -8.92
C THR A 261 -9.91 26.11 -8.99
N ASP A 262 -8.71 26.52 -8.57
CA ASP A 262 -8.33 27.94 -8.47
C ASP A 262 -7.34 28.37 -9.57
N GLY A 263 -6.81 27.40 -10.33
CA GLY A 263 -5.82 27.61 -11.38
C GLY A 263 -6.31 27.23 -12.77
N ASN A 264 -5.39 27.31 -13.73
CA ASN A 264 -5.57 26.84 -15.11
C ASN A 264 -4.45 25.89 -15.55
N TYR A 265 -3.61 25.44 -14.62
CA TYR A 265 -2.52 24.52 -14.92
C TYR A 265 -3.09 23.19 -15.43
N LYS A 266 -2.56 22.71 -16.56
CA LYS A 266 -2.90 21.41 -17.15
C LYS A 266 -1.71 20.49 -16.92
N ASN A 267 -1.84 19.57 -15.98
CA ASN A 267 -0.85 18.52 -15.76
C ASN A 267 -1.34 17.18 -16.32
N ALA A 268 -0.38 16.31 -16.61
CA ALA A 268 -0.63 15.01 -17.19
C ALA A 268 -1.50 14.15 -16.27
N ILE A 269 -1.15 14.06 -14.98
CA ILE A 269 -1.82 13.16 -14.06
C ILE A 269 -3.33 13.38 -13.95
N THR A 270 -3.80 14.63 -13.82
CA THR A 270 -5.24 14.90 -13.71
C THR A 270 -6.00 14.44 -14.94
N ASN A 271 -5.40 14.63 -16.12
CA ASN A 271 -6.00 14.30 -17.41
C ASN A 271 -5.96 12.79 -17.69
N GLU A 272 -4.86 12.11 -17.33
CA GLU A 272 -4.77 10.64 -17.40
C GLU A 272 -5.78 9.95 -16.48
N LEU A 273 -5.98 10.47 -15.27
CA LEU A 273 -6.99 9.96 -14.34
C LEU A 273 -8.40 10.20 -14.87
N PHE A 274 -8.67 11.36 -15.47
CA PHE A 274 -9.97 11.65 -16.08
C PHE A 274 -10.27 10.69 -17.23
N LEU A 275 -9.28 10.43 -18.09
CA LEU A 275 -9.38 9.44 -19.16
C LEU A 275 -9.70 8.04 -18.61
N ALA A 276 -8.93 7.59 -17.62
CA ALA A 276 -9.11 6.28 -17.00
C ALA A 276 -10.50 6.15 -16.37
N LEU A 277 -10.93 7.15 -15.60
CA LEU A 277 -12.18 7.12 -14.86
C LEU A 277 -13.40 7.16 -15.80
N THR A 278 -13.38 8.00 -16.82
CA THR A 278 -14.49 8.09 -17.79
C THR A 278 -14.60 6.84 -18.66
N ALA A 279 -13.48 6.28 -19.13
CA ALA A 279 -13.48 5.00 -19.84
C ALA A 279 -14.01 3.87 -18.93
N ALA A 280 -13.60 3.86 -17.66
CA ALA A 280 -14.04 2.86 -16.69
C ALA A 280 -15.53 2.94 -16.38
N LEU A 281 -16.06 4.15 -16.20
CA LEU A 281 -17.50 4.38 -15.98
C LEU A 281 -18.33 3.90 -17.16
N HIS A 282 -17.96 4.27 -18.38
CA HIS A 282 -18.67 3.82 -19.58
C HIS A 282 -18.79 2.29 -19.61
N ASN A 283 -17.69 1.59 -19.39
CA ASN A 283 -17.66 0.14 -19.45
C ASN A 283 -18.50 -0.57 -18.35
N ARG A 284 -18.98 0.16 -17.34
CA ARG A 284 -19.75 -0.36 -16.21
C ARG A 284 -21.19 0.14 -16.19
N ILE A 285 -21.54 1.08 -17.07
CA ILE A 285 -22.89 1.66 -17.16
C ILE A 285 -23.49 1.24 -18.50
N PRO A 286 -24.43 0.27 -18.52
CA PRO A 286 -25.05 -0.20 -19.75
C PRO A 286 -25.70 0.94 -20.54
N GLY A 287 -25.32 1.08 -21.82
CA GLY A 287 -25.86 2.09 -22.72
C GLY A 287 -25.37 3.52 -22.47
N ASP A 288 -24.36 3.72 -21.61
CA ASP A 288 -23.72 5.02 -21.45
C ASP A 288 -23.09 5.48 -22.77
N THR A 289 -23.30 6.74 -23.12
CA THR A 289 -22.55 7.42 -24.19
C THR A 289 -21.81 8.65 -23.67
N VAL A 290 -22.18 9.15 -22.49
CA VAL A 290 -21.65 10.42 -21.96
C VAL A 290 -20.20 10.26 -21.52
N TYR A 291 -19.90 9.22 -20.75
CA TYR A 291 -18.52 8.99 -20.31
C TYR A 291 -17.65 8.46 -21.46
N LEU A 292 -18.22 7.71 -22.41
CA LEU A 292 -17.52 7.34 -23.64
C LEU A 292 -17.05 8.55 -24.44
N ASP A 293 -17.94 9.51 -24.68
CA ASP A 293 -17.61 10.71 -25.45
C ASP A 293 -16.57 11.55 -24.71
N ARG A 294 -16.68 11.66 -23.38
CA ARG A 294 -15.66 12.33 -22.54
C ARG A 294 -14.29 11.65 -22.64
N ALA A 295 -14.24 10.33 -22.54
CA ALA A 295 -13.00 9.57 -22.63
C ALA A 295 -12.33 9.73 -24.01
N LYS A 296 -13.12 9.68 -25.09
CA LYS A 296 -12.61 9.91 -26.45
C LYS A 296 -12.08 11.34 -26.63
N ASN A 297 -12.81 12.34 -26.15
CA ASN A 297 -12.40 13.74 -26.25
C ASN A 297 -11.16 14.04 -25.40
N GLU A 298 -11.07 13.46 -24.21
CA GLU A 298 -9.87 13.54 -23.37
C GLU A 298 -8.66 12.92 -24.08
N TRP A 299 -8.79 11.71 -24.62
CA TRP A 299 -7.67 11.08 -25.34
C TRP A 299 -7.26 11.85 -26.61
N ASP A 300 -8.23 12.35 -27.37
CA ASP A 300 -7.97 13.21 -28.53
C ASP A 300 -7.19 14.47 -28.14
N TRP A 301 -7.58 15.14 -27.06
CA TRP A 301 -6.84 16.28 -26.55
C TRP A 301 -5.45 15.90 -26.02
N PHE A 302 -5.36 14.88 -25.16
CA PHE A 302 -4.14 14.50 -24.47
C PHE A 302 -3.02 14.13 -25.46
N GLN A 303 -3.33 13.32 -26.47
CA GLN A 303 -2.34 12.88 -27.47
C GLN A 303 -1.82 14.04 -28.34
N HIS A 304 -2.58 15.14 -28.46
CA HIS A 304 -2.20 16.34 -29.21
C HIS A 304 -1.74 17.51 -28.32
N SER A 305 -1.81 17.38 -27.00
CA SER A 305 -1.44 18.43 -26.04
C SER A 305 0.04 18.82 -26.09
N GLY A 306 0.90 17.90 -26.53
CA GLY A 306 2.36 18.02 -26.49
C GLY A 306 3.02 17.43 -25.23
N MET A 307 2.25 16.94 -24.25
CA MET A 307 2.82 16.34 -23.02
C MET A 307 3.59 15.03 -23.30
N ILE A 308 3.18 14.25 -24.32
CA ILE A 308 3.97 13.13 -24.84
C ILE A 308 5.12 13.70 -25.67
N ASN A 309 6.35 13.59 -25.17
CA ASN A 309 7.53 14.14 -25.82
C ASN A 309 8.11 13.21 -26.91
N GLY A 310 9.15 13.68 -27.60
CA GLY A 310 9.79 12.94 -28.70
C GLY A 310 10.45 11.61 -28.29
N ASP A 311 10.69 11.40 -26.99
CA ASP A 311 11.21 10.16 -26.43
C ASP A 311 10.10 9.16 -26.06
N ARG A 312 8.83 9.49 -26.34
CA ARG A 312 7.63 8.76 -25.89
C ARG A 312 7.49 8.68 -24.38
N MET A 313 7.99 9.71 -23.69
CA MET A 313 7.79 9.90 -22.26
C MET A 313 6.82 11.07 -22.04
N ILE A 314 6.12 11.06 -20.91
CA ILE A 314 5.13 12.08 -20.56
C ILE A 314 5.73 13.02 -19.53
N ASN A 315 5.89 14.29 -19.89
CA ASN A 315 6.29 15.35 -18.96
C ASN A 315 5.10 15.79 -18.09
N ASP A 316 5.40 16.49 -16.99
CA ASP A 316 4.41 16.84 -15.96
C ASP A 316 3.19 17.62 -16.47
N GLY A 317 3.34 18.49 -17.47
CA GLY A 317 2.23 19.34 -17.89
C GLY A 317 2.56 20.37 -18.96
N LEU A 318 1.68 21.35 -19.08
CA LEU A 318 1.78 22.47 -20.02
C LEU A 318 2.14 23.78 -19.31
N ASP A 319 3.03 24.55 -19.91
CA ASP A 319 3.39 25.90 -19.44
C ASP A 319 2.31 26.95 -19.81
N GLY A 320 2.56 28.21 -19.44
CA GLY A 320 1.63 29.32 -19.74
C GLY A 320 1.41 29.61 -21.23
N ASN A 321 2.24 29.07 -22.12
CA ASN A 321 2.10 29.16 -23.58
C ASN A 321 1.44 27.92 -24.18
N CYS A 322 0.95 27.00 -23.34
CA CYS A 322 0.41 25.71 -23.76
C CYS A 322 1.43 24.84 -24.50
N ALA A 323 2.71 24.99 -24.16
CA ALA A 323 3.78 24.10 -24.61
C ALA A 323 4.13 23.10 -23.50
N ASN A 324 4.70 21.96 -23.86
CA ASN A 324 5.26 21.01 -22.89
C ASN A 324 6.24 21.73 -21.96
N ASN A 325 6.03 21.62 -20.64
CA ASN A 325 6.82 22.32 -19.64
C ASN A 325 8.24 21.76 -19.42
N GLY A 326 8.58 20.61 -20.03
CA GLY A 326 9.88 19.96 -19.93
C GLY A 326 10.23 19.43 -18.54
N GLN A 327 9.28 19.41 -17.60
CA GLN A 327 9.47 18.95 -16.22
C GLN A 327 9.67 17.43 -16.17
N PRO A 328 10.13 16.86 -15.03
CA PRO A 328 10.43 15.44 -14.91
C PRO A 328 9.32 14.51 -15.43
N THR A 329 9.74 13.42 -16.07
CA THR A 329 8.86 12.34 -16.51
C THR A 329 8.65 11.36 -15.35
N TRP A 330 7.83 11.76 -14.38
CA TRP A 330 7.49 10.95 -13.21
C TRP A 330 6.87 9.60 -13.60
N THR A 331 7.08 8.54 -12.80
CA THR A 331 6.66 7.19 -13.19
C THR A 331 5.14 7.08 -13.33
N TYR A 332 4.37 7.71 -12.45
CA TYR A 332 2.90 7.63 -12.46
C TYR A 332 2.26 8.13 -13.77
N ASN A 333 2.74 9.24 -14.34
CA ASN A 333 2.33 9.78 -15.64
C ASN A 333 2.63 8.79 -16.79
N GLN A 334 3.56 7.86 -16.59
CA GLN A 334 3.85 6.86 -17.60
C GLN A 334 2.93 5.66 -17.53
N GLY A 335 2.24 5.43 -16.41
CA GLY A 335 1.49 4.21 -16.17
C GLY A 335 -0.01 4.39 -16.11
N VAL A 336 -0.50 5.50 -15.53
CA VAL A 336 -1.95 5.76 -15.49
C VAL A 336 -2.51 5.82 -16.90
N VAL A 337 -1.81 6.51 -17.83
CA VAL A 337 -2.17 6.50 -19.26
C VAL A 337 -2.23 5.08 -19.87
N LEU A 338 -1.38 4.14 -19.46
CA LEU A 338 -1.38 2.77 -20.02
C LEU A 338 -2.65 2.03 -19.61
N GLY A 339 -3.03 2.15 -18.34
CA GLY A 339 -4.30 1.63 -17.83
C GLY A 339 -5.48 2.30 -18.50
N ALA A 340 -5.44 3.62 -18.66
CA ALA A 340 -6.49 4.42 -19.28
C ALA A 340 -6.74 4.04 -20.74
N LEU A 341 -5.68 3.90 -21.54
CA LEU A 341 -5.75 3.45 -22.93
C LEU A 341 -6.24 2.01 -23.06
N THR A 342 -5.85 1.14 -22.13
CA THR A 342 -6.35 -0.24 -22.08
C THR A 342 -7.85 -0.28 -21.79
N GLU A 343 -8.32 0.58 -20.89
CA GLU A 343 -9.74 0.67 -20.55
C GLU A 343 -10.57 1.33 -21.65
N LEU A 344 -10.03 2.34 -22.33
CA LEU A 344 -10.65 2.94 -23.52
C LEU A 344 -10.65 1.97 -24.72
N HIS A 345 -9.63 1.13 -24.85
CA HIS A 345 -9.63 0.03 -25.82
C HIS A 345 -10.81 -0.90 -25.56
N ARG A 346 -11.03 -1.31 -24.31
CA ARG A 346 -12.18 -2.14 -23.92
C ARG A 346 -13.52 -1.48 -24.26
N ALA A 347 -13.61 -0.16 -24.14
CA ALA A 347 -14.80 0.61 -24.45
C ALA A 347 -15.09 0.74 -25.95
N THR A 348 -14.06 0.72 -26.80
CA THR A 348 -14.18 1.10 -28.22
C THR A 348 -13.87 -0.02 -29.20
N GLY A 349 -13.09 -1.01 -28.79
CA GLY A 349 -12.49 -2.03 -29.65
C GLY A 349 -11.31 -1.53 -30.50
N ASP A 350 -10.87 -0.27 -30.36
CA ASP A 350 -9.83 0.31 -31.21
C ASP A 350 -8.43 -0.19 -30.81
N GLN A 351 -7.82 -1.01 -31.68
CA GLN A 351 -6.50 -1.59 -31.48
C GLN A 351 -5.35 -0.55 -31.52
N ALA A 352 -5.58 0.63 -32.11
CA ALA A 352 -4.58 1.69 -32.12
C ALA A 352 -4.23 2.15 -30.69
N LEU A 353 -5.19 2.09 -29.76
CA LEU A 353 -4.99 2.45 -28.36
C LEU A 353 -3.98 1.53 -27.66
N LEU A 354 -4.08 0.21 -27.85
CA LEU A 354 -3.10 -0.74 -27.32
C LEU A 354 -1.74 -0.61 -28.02
N THR A 355 -1.73 -0.28 -29.31
CA THR A 355 -0.48 -0.01 -30.05
C THR A 355 0.26 1.19 -29.47
N THR A 356 -0.46 2.28 -29.19
CA THR A 356 0.10 3.48 -28.54
C THR A 356 0.56 3.18 -27.12
N ALA A 357 -0.28 2.52 -26.31
CA ALA A 357 0.08 2.13 -24.95
C ALA A 357 1.35 1.27 -24.92
N ARG A 358 1.48 0.31 -25.85
CA ARG A 358 2.70 -0.49 -25.99
C ARG A 358 3.91 0.38 -26.30
N GLY A 359 3.80 1.33 -27.24
CA GLY A 359 4.90 2.24 -27.56
C GLY A 359 5.37 3.13 -26.40
N LEU A 360 4.46 3.54 -25.52
CA LEU A 360 4.77 4.30 -24.29
C LEU A 360 5.42 3.40 -23.22
N ALA A 361 4.90 2.18 -23.05
CA ALA A 361 5.43 1.21 -22.11
C ALA A 361 6.83 0.70 -22.50
N ASP A 362 7.08 0.46 -23.79
CA ASP A 362 8.40 0.11 -24.32
C ASP A 362 9.46 1.18 -23.99
N ALA A 363 9.09 2.47 -24.03
CA ALA A 363 10.00 3.56 -23.68
C ALA A 363 10.21 3.68 -22.16
N SER A 364 9.12 3.70 -21.38
CA SER A 364 9.17 3.95 -19.93
C SER A 364 9.84 2.82 -19.15
N THR A 365 9.65 1.56 -19.56
CA THR A 365 10.25 0.39 -18.88
C THR A 365 11.78 0.34 -18.97
N VAL A 366 12.39 1.09 -19.89
CA VAL A 366 13.85 1.14 -20.08
C VAL A 366 14.45 2.44 -19.56
N ARG A 367 13.71 3.55 -19.57
CA ARG A 367 14.20 4.88 -19.20
C ARG A 367 14.07 5.21 -17.71
N LEU A 368 13.11 4.59 -17.02
CA LEU A 368 12.84 4.83 -15.60
C LEU A 368 13.44 3.74 -14.71
N GLN A 369 14.71 3.40 -14.93
CA GLN A 369 15.37 2.35 -14.15
C GLN A 369 16.78 2.72 -13.74
N THR A 370 17.23 2.14 -12.63
CA THR A 370 18.63 2.11 -12.20
C THR A 370 18.99 0.66 -11.95
N ASP A 371 20.11 0.21 -12.50
CA ASP A 371 20.57 -1.19 -12.43
C ASP A 371 19.50 -2.22 -12.86
N GLY A 372 18.68 -1.86 -13.84
CA GLY A 372 17.61 -2.72 -14.35
C GLY A 372 16.35 -2.78 -13.48
N VAL A 373 16.21 -1.92 -12.47
CA VAL A 373 15.06 -1.87 -11.56
C VAL A 373 14.37 -0.51 -11.64
N LEU A 374 13.04 -0.49 -11.65
CA LEU A 374 12.23 0.74 -11.68
C LEU A 374 12.68 1.71 -10.58
N ARG A 375 12.93 2.97 -10.94
CA ARG A 375 13.36 4.03 -10.03
C ARG A 375 12.64 5.35 -10.34
N GLU A 376 12.20 6.05 -9.30
CA GLU A 376 11.63 7.39 -9.46
C GLU A 376 12.72 8.42 -9.81
N PRO A 377 12.46 9.39 -10.72
CA PRO A 377 13.29 10.59 -10.82
C PRO A 377 13.39 11.28 -9.46
N GLY A 378 14.60 11.43 -8.92
CA GLY A 378 14.79 12.05 -7.60
C GLY A 378 14.30 11.20 -6.41
N GLU A 379 14.22 9.87 -6.57
CA GLU A 379 13.85 8.94 -5.50
C GLU A 379 14.67 9.18 -4.21
N GLY A 380 13.98 9.56 -3.13
CA GLY A 380 14.56 9.79 -1.81
C GLY A 380 14.25 8.67 -0.80
N ASP A 381 14.76 8.84 0.41
CA ASP A 381 14.77 7.79 1.46
C ASP A 381 13.46 7.73 2.29
N GLY A 382 12.52 8.66 2.04
CA GLY A 382 11.27 8.80 2.78
C GLY A 382 10.11 8.07 2.12
N CYS A 383 9.21 7.49 2.92
CA CYS A 383 8.03 6.77 2.44
C CYS A 383 6.70 7.49 2.69
N THR A 384 6.76 8.78 3.04
CA THR A 384 5.61 9.66 3.22
C THR A 384 5.61 10.76 2.16
N GLY A 385 4.42 11.30 1.87
CA GLY A 385 4.22 12.26 0.78
C GLY A 385 3.91 11.58 -0.56
N ASP A 386 4.02 12.35 -1.65
CA ASP A 386 3.48 11.95 -2.95
C ASP A 386 4.38 10.95 -3.71
N GLY A 387 5.68 11.28 -3.83
CA GLY A 387 6.65 10.51 -4.63
C GLY A 387 6.67 9.00 -4.36
N PRO A 388 6.62 8.53 -3.10
CA PRO A 388 6.59 7.11 -2.78
C PRO A 388 5.44 6.31 -3.40
N SER A 389 4.32 6.95 -3.73
CA SER A 389 3.14 6.32 -4.35
C SER A 389 3.23 6.20 -5.89
N PHE A 390 4.16 6.92 -6.53
CA PHE A 390 4.21 7.04 -8.00
C PHE A 390 4.56 5.74 -8.70
N LYS A 391 5.53 4.97 -8.16
CA LYS A 391 5.92 3.66 -8.74
C LYS A 391 4.76 2.66 -8.70
N GLY A 392 3.94 2.68 -7.65
CA GLY A 392 2.74 1.85 -7.53
C GLY A 392 1.72 2.10 -8.62
N ALA A 393 1.38 3.36 -8.84
CA ALA A 393 0.50 3.77 -9.95
C ALA A 393 1.07 3.33 -11.31
N TYR A 394 2.39 3.44 -11.49
CA TYR A 394 3.04 3.01 -12.72
C TYR A 394 2.85 1.52 -13.00
N VAL A 395 3.25 0.66 -12.06
CA VAL A 395 3.21 -0.79 -12.24
C VAL A 395 1.78 -1.34 -12.30
N ARG A 396 0.80 -0.68 -11.64
CA ARG A 396 -0.62 -1.01 -11.76
C ARG A 396 -1.13 -0.84 -13.20
N GLY A 397 -0.78 0.28 -13.83
CA GLY A 397 -1.10 0.54 -15.24
C GLY A 397 -0.37 -0.39 -16.20
N LEU A 398 0.94 -0.61 -15.97
CA LEU A 398 1.75 -1.52 -16.78
C LEU A 398 1.24 -2.97 -16.71
N GLY A 399 0.88 -3.46 -15.53
CA GLY A 399 0.28 -4.79 -15.35
C GLY A 399 -1.06 -4.92 -16.06
N THR A 400 -1.89 -3.87 -16.04
CA THR A 400 -3.17 -3.83 -16.77
C THR A 400 -2.96 -3.96 -18.28
N LEU A 401 -2.05 -3.17 -18.85
CA LEU A 401 -1.68 -3.28 -20.26
C LEU A 401 -1.09 -4.66 -20.57
N ASN A 402 -0.19 -5.17 -19.72
CA ASN A 402 0.45 -6.46 -19.92
C ASN A 402 -0.56 -7.60 -20.04
N ARG A 403 -1.62 -7.61 -19.22
CA ARG A 403 -2.70 -8.61 -19.30
C ARG A 403 -3.56 -8.48 -20.56
N ALA A 404 -3.71 -7.27 -21.10
CA ALA A 404 -4.48 -7.02 -22.31
C ALA A 404 -3.72 -7.40 -23.60
N LEU A 405 -2.38 -7.42 -23.56
CA LEU A 405 -1.53 -7.82 -24.67
C LEU A 405 -1.32 -9.33 -24.68
N ALA A 406 -1.60 -9.98 -25.82
CA ALA A 406 -1.53 -11.43 -25.95
C ALA A 406 -0.12 -12.02 -25.73
N ASP A 407 0.93 -11.24 -25.96
CA ASP A 407 2.33 -11.66 -25.80
C ASP A 407 2.93 -11.31 -24.43
N HIS A 408 2.18 -10.64 -23.54
CA HIS A 408 2.59 -10.27 -22.19
C HIS A 408 4.05 -9.75 -22.07
N PRO A 409 4.45 -8.74 -22.87
CA PRO A 409 5.85 -8.36 -23.03
C PRO A 409 6.48 -7.77 -21.76
N TYR A 410 5.67 -7.37 -20.78
CA TYR A 410 6.12 -6.71 -19.55
C TYR A 410 6.13 -7.63 -18.33
N ALA A 411 5.79 -8.92 -18.49
CA ALA A 411 5.86 -9.90 -17.41
C ALA A 411 7.29 -10.02 -16.84
N ALA A 412 8.32 -10.05 -17.71
CA ALA A 412 9.71 -10.18 -17.27
C ALA A 412 10.24 -8.94 -16.49
N PRO A 413 10.01 -7.69 -16.95
CA PRO A 413 10.27 -6.51 -16.12
C PRO A 413 9.57 -6.53 -14.75
N LEU A 414 8.26 -6.78 -14.72
CA LEU A 414 7.48 -6.80 -13.48
C LEU A 414 8.01 -7.85 -12.50
N ALA A 415 8.28 -9.07 -12.96
CA ALA A 415 8.84 -10.13 -12.14
C ALA A 415 10.23 -9.76 -11.58
N ARG A 416 11.13 -9.21 -12.42
CA ARG A 416 12.46 -8.78 -11.96
C ARG A 416 12.39 -7.69 -10.89
N TRP A 417 11.51 -6.71 -11.06
CA TRP A 417 11.35 -5.64 -10.08
C TRP A 417 10.77 -6.18 -8.78
N ALA A 418 9.78 -7.09 -8.86
CA ALA A 418 9.19 -7.75 -7.70
C ALA A 418 10.21 -8.59 -6.93
N ASP A 419 11.05 -9.36 -7.63
CA ASP A 419 12.14 -10.13 -7.04
C ASP A 419 13.15 -9.21 -6.35
N SER A 420 13.58 -8.14 -7.03
CA SER A 420 14.54 -7.20 -6.45
C SER A 420 13.99 -6.51 -5.19
N ALA A 421 12.76 -6.00 -5.23
CA ALA A 421 12.15 -5.35 -4.07
C ALA A 421 12.01 -6.34 -2.90
N HIS A 422 11.58 -7.57 -3.17
CA HIS A 422 11.44 -8.62 -2.17
C HIS A 422 12.76 -9.01 -1.50
N ASP A 423 13.84 -9.08 -2.28
CA ASP A 423 15.14 -9.57 -1.81
C ASP A 423 16.01 -8.47 -1.21
N ARG A 424 15.77 -7.19 -1.56
CA ARG A 424 16.70 -6.09 -1.25
C ARG A 424 16.11 -4.90 -0.52
N ASP A 425 14.79 -4.78 -0.46
CA ASP A 425 14.11 -3.58 0.06
C ASP A 425 12.95 -3.93 0.98
N ARG A 426 13.11 -5.01 1.77
CA ARG A 426 12.06 -5.57 2.62
C ARG A 426 12.60 -5.93 4.00
N ASN A 427 11.81 -5.66 5.05
CA ASN A 427 12.13 -6.08 6.41
C ASN A 427 11.38 -7.37 6.85
N ALA A 428 11.57 -7.79 8.10
CA ALA A 428 10.98 -9.01 8.67
C ALA A 428 9.45 -8.96 8.87
N LEU A 429 8.83 -7.79 8.70
CA LEU A 429 7.38 -7.60 8.69
C LEU A 429 6.79 -7.53 7.28
N ASP A 430 7.58 -7.83 6.25
CA ASP A 430 7.19 -7.63 4.85
C ASP A 430 6.83 -6.16 4.53
N GLN A 431 7.43 -5.22 5.27
CA GLN A 431 7.38 -3.80 4.93
C GLN A 431 8.51 -3.46 3.96
N TYR A 432 8.18 -2.65 2.95
CA TYR A 432 9.06 -2.28 1.87
C TYR A 432 9.47 -0.80 1.94
N GLY A 433 10.70 -0.53 1.54
CA GLY A 433 11.24 0.82 1.40
C GLY A 433 11.01 1.43 0.02
N PRO A 434 11.68 2.56 -0.26
CA PRO A 434 11.57 3.24 -1.55
C PRO A 434 12.54 2.66 -2.60
N HIS A 435 13.63 1.99 -2.21
CA HIS A 435 14.72 1.61 -3.13
C HIS A 435 14.68 0.14 -3.50
N TRP A 436 13.85 -0.22 -4.50
CA TRP A 436 13.65 -1.60 -4.92
C TRP A 436 14.92 -2.31 -5.42
N ASN A 437 15.99 -1.60 -5.78
CA ASN A 437 17.29 -2.19 -6.12
C ASN A 437 18.23 -2.40 -4.91
N GLY A 438 17.77 -2.04 -3.70
CA GLY A 438 18.53 -2.04 -2.45
C GLY A 438 19.03 -0.64 -2.09
N GLY A 439 19.10 -0.34 -0.79
CA GLY A 439 19.52 0.95 -0.27
C GLY A 439 19.11 1.15 1.18
N GLY A 440 19.48 2.29 1.76
CA GLY A 440 18.92 2.73 3.04
C GLY A 440 17.63 3.50 2.80
N GLY A 441 16.66 3.40 3.71
CA GLY A 441 15.40 4.11 3.59
C GLY A 441 14.50 3.81 4.77
N THR A 442 13.40 4.53 4.88
CA THR A 442 12.33 4.19 5.83
C THR A 442 11.30 3.30 5.13
N SER A 443 10.36 2.74 5.89
CA SER A 443 9.19 2.04 5.34
C SER A 443 7.93 2.69 5.89
N ASP A 444 7.01 3.05 5.01
CA ASP A 444 5.70 3.58 5.38
C ASP A 444 4.68 3.31 4.26
N TYR A 445 3.44 3.72 4.47
CA TYR A 445 2.27 3.36 3.67
C TYR A 445 2.43 3.62 2.17
N GLY A 446 3.08 4.73 1.75
CA GLY A 446 3.27 5.08 0.34
C GLY A 446 4.16 4.08 -0.40
N CYS A 447 5.35 3.80 0.16
CA CYS A 447 6.24 2.76 -0.37
C CYS A 447 5.58 1.37 -0.32
N GLN A 448 4.90 1.07 0.78
CA GLN A 448 4.26 -0.22 0.98
C GLN A 448 3.15 -0.47 -0.04
N GLN A 449 2.31 0.53 -0.31
CA GLN A 449 1.30 0.48 -1.36
C GLN A 449 1.95 0.24 -2.73
N SER A 450 3.02 0.98 -3.05
CA SER A 450 3.73 0.80 -4.32
C SER A 450 4.30 -0.62 -4.50
N ALA A 451 4.87 -1.20 -3.44
CA ALA A 451 5.35 -2.58 -3.46
C ALA A 451 4.20 -3.60 -3.60
N LEU A 452 3.06 -3.34 -2.96
CA LEU A 452 1.86 -4.18 -3.13
C LEU A 452 1.33 -4.14 -4.56
N ASP A 453 1.22 -2.95 -5.16
CA ASP A 453 0.84 -2.79 -6.58
C ASP A 453 1.77 -3.58 -7.50
N LEU A 454 3.10 -3.53 -7.25
CA LEU A 454 4.10 -4.30 -8.01
C LEU A 454 3.87 -5.81 -7.89
N LEU A 455 3.70 -6.30 -6.67
CA LEU A 455 3.50 -7.74 -6.42
C LEU A 455 2.17 -8.24 -6.99
N ASN A 456 1.12 -7.43 -6.94
CA ASN A 456 -0.15 -7.69 -7.61
C ASN A 456 0.04 -7.77 -9.12
N ALA A 457 0.72 -6.79 -9.73
CA ALA A 457 0.97 -6.74 -11.16
C ALA A 457 1.88 -7.87 -11.68
N ALA A 458 2.79 -8.38 -10.85
CA ALA A 458 3.66 -9.50 -11.21
C ALA A 458 2.97 -10.88 -11.05
N THR A 459 1.90 -10.98 -10.26
CA THR A 459 1.21 -12.25 -9.97
C THR A 459 0.03 -12.52 -10.90
N GLY A 460 -0.67 -11.46 -11.33
CA GLY A 460 -1.89 -11.55 -12.16
C GLY A 460 -1.64 -11.14 -13.59
#